data_AF-A0A8F2JAS9-F1
#
_entry.id   AF-A0A8F2JAS9-F1
#
_cell.length_a   1.000
_cell.length_b   1.000
_cell.length_c   1.000
_cell.angle_alpha   90.00
_cell.angle_beta   90.00
_cell.angle_gamma   90.00
#
_symmetry.space_group_name_H-M   'P 1'
#
loop_
_entity.id
_entity.type
_entity.pdbx_description
1 polymer ?
#
loop_
_entity_poly.entity_id
_entity_poly.type
_entity_poly.pdbx_seq_one_letter_code
_entity_poly.pdbx_strand_id
1 'polypeptide(L)'
;MIITNELNLPQAFVQMAQRDEYETANNEYRVTSLLKGIRETELERRHSREIKRDVSDMVWLLFGTATHSILERQKEGDREIKETRLKMEMDGIMLSGQFDLYNEEEERITDYKTASAWKIIYGNYEDWRRQLLIYAYMLRDAGFPVKRGRVVAFLKDHSKRDAKVKAGYPKLPVQPVDFTFSERDFQEIEVWLKEKIAQVKRARELPDDRLPLCTQEERFNSGDKYAVMKKGRKTALRVLDSQEEAEQWMASNGGDSIEIRPGEDKKCQDYCAAKEFCSYYKGVCHE
;
A
#
# COMPACT_ATOMS: atom_id res chain seq x y z
N MET A 1 8.07 -2.49 17.67
CA MET A 1 6.74 -3.14 17.75
C MET A 1 6.79 -4.28 18.76
N ILE A 2 5.67 -4.59 19.42
CA ILE A 2 5.52 -5.72 20.33
C ILE A 2 4.88 -6.88 19.55
N ILE A 3 5.55 -8.03 19.50
CA ILE A 3 5.04 -9.24 18.82
C ILE A 3 4.34 -10.16 19.83
N THR A 4 3.10 -10.57 19.55
CA THR A 4 2.35 -11.58 20.31
C THR A 4 2.22 -12.89 19.53
N ASN A 5 1.92 -14.00 20.21
CA ASN A 5 1.75 -15.32 19.59
C ASN A 5 0.59 -16.10 20.24
N GLU A 6 -0.63 -15.66 19.99
CA GLU A 6 -1.85 -16.21 20.58
C GLU A 6 -2.11 -17.67 20.18
N LEU A 7 -1.76 -18.03 18.94
CA LEU A 7 -1.93 -19.39 18.41
C LEU A 7 -0.81 -20.37 18.81
N ASN A 8 0.17 -19.93 19.62
CA ASN A 8 1.34 -20.74 19.98
C ASN A 8 2.07 -21.33 18.76
N LEU A 9 2.24 -20.52 17.72
CA LEU A 9 2.97 -20.90 16.51
C LEU A 9 4.43 -21.22 16.83
N PRO A 10 5.09 -22.08 16.02
CA PRO A 10 6.50 -22.42 16.21
C PRO A 10 7.41 -21.18 16.29
N GLN A 11 8.48 -21.28 17.09
CA GLN A 11 9.41 -20.16 17.35
C GLN A 11 9.99 -19.54 16.07
N ALA A 12 10.12 -20.30 14.98
CA ALA A 12 10.57 -19.81 13.69
C ALA A 12 9.70 -18.65 13.16
N PHE A 13 8.37 -18.70 13.35
CA PHE A 13 7.47 -17.62 12.94
C PHE A 13 7.66 -16.37 13.79
N VAL A 14 7.83 -16.55 15.11
CA VAL A 14 8.09 -15.45 16.05
C VAL A 14 9.40 -14.75 15.71
N GLN A 15 10.48 -15.50 15.49
CA GLN A 15 11.79 -14.96 15.11
C GLN A 15 11.74 -14.21 13.78
N MET A 16 11.01 -14.75 12.79
CA MET A 16 10.85 -14.10 11.51
C MET A 16 10.07 -12.78 11.62
N ALA A 17 9.07 -12.72 12.50
CA ALA A 17 8.32 -11.51 12.80
C ALA A 17 9.10 -10.48 13.64
N GLN A 18 10.07 -10.94 14.43
CA GLN A 18 10.94 -10.11 15.28
C GLN A 18 12.16 -9.53 14.58
N ARG A 19 12.40 -9.87 13.30
CA ARG A 19 13.59 -9.44 12.53
C ARG A 19 13.93 -7.96 12.77
N ASP A 20 15.23 -7.68 12.86
CA ASP A 20 15.76 -6.35 13.12
C ASP A 20 15.17 -5.34 12.12
N GLU A 21 14.28 -4.49 12.63
CA GLU A 21 13.80 -3.36 11.87
C GLU A 21 14.97 -2.40 11.65
N TYR A 22 15.18 -1.98 10.41
CA TYR A 22 16.11 -0.91 10.11
C TYR A 22 15.82 0.30 11.00
N GLU A 23 16.74 0.62 11.90
CA GLU A 23 16.61 1.76 12.81
C GLU A 23 16.63 3.06 12.00
N THR A 24 15.50 3.76 12.01
CA THR A 24 15.36 5.05 11.33
C THR A 24 15.74 6.18 12.29
N ALA A 25 16.65 7.05 11.85
CA ALA A 25 16.96 8.26 12.61
C ALA A 25 15.71 9.15 12.77
N ASN A 26 15.71 10.03 13.78
CA ASN A 26 14.54 10.87 14.09
C ASN A 26 14.10 11.82 12.96
N ASN A 27 15.00 12.21 12.07
CA ASN A 27 14.69 13.01 10.88
C ASN A 27 14.59 12.17 9.60
N GLU A 28 14.65 10.84 9.70
CA GLU A 28 14.58 9.94 8.57
C GLU A 28 13.16 9.40 8.35
N TYR A 29 12.74 9.33 7.09
CA TYR A 29 11.47 8.75 6.64
C TYR A 29 11.72 7.79 5.48
N ARG A 30 11.12 6.60 5.56
CA ARG A 30 11.20 5.61 4.48
C ARG A 30 10.27 5.99 3.33
N VAL A 31 10.67 5.69 2.10
CA VAL A 31 9.80 5.84 0.90
C VAL A 31 8.45 5.16 1.11
N THR A 32 8.45 3.92 1.60
CA THR A 32 7.21 3.17 1.90
C THR A 32 6.34 3.81 2.98
N SER A 33 6.95 4.53 3.93
CA SER A 33 6.22 5.31 4.94
C SER A 33 5.63 6.59 4.35
N LEU A 34 6.28 7.23 3.39
CA LEU A 34 5.72 8.41 2.71
C LEU A 34 4.57 8.07 1.76
N LEU A 35 4.45 6.84 1.27
CA LEU A 35 3.31 6.41 0.45
C LEU A 35 2.02 6.22 1.25
N LYS A 36 2.08 6.23 2.58
CA LYS A 36 0.93 6.16 3.49
C LYS A 36 0.33 7.55 3.75
N GLY A 37 -0.81 7.55 4.44
CA GLY A 37 -1.40 8.78 4.97
C GLY A 37 -0.54 9.38 6.07
N ILE A 38 -0.46 10.72 6.14
CA ILE A 38 0.41 11.43 7.08
C ILE A 38 0.13 11.02 8.53
N ARG A 39 -1.15 10.90 8.89
CA ARG A 39 -1.55 10.45 10.23
C ARG A 39 -1.11 9.02 10.53
N GLU A 40 -1.29 8.09 9.60
CA GLU A 40 -0.82 6.71 9.77
C GLU A 40 0.70 6.69 9.98
N THR A 41 1.45 7.42 9.15
CA THR A 41 2.91 7.51 9.23
C THR A 41 3.39 8.04 10.58
N GLU A 42 2.81 9.15 11.05
CA GLU A 42 3.20 9.76 12.33
C GLU A 42 2.79 8.92 13.53
N LEU A 43 1.59 8.34 13.54
CA LEU A 43 1.14 7.47 14.64
C LEU A 43 1.99 6.19 14.71
N GLU A 44 2.28 5.54 13.57
CA GLU A 44 3.16 4.37 13.54
C GLU A 44 4.55 4.70 14.07
N ARG A 45 5.07 5.90 13.76
CA ARG A 45 6.36 6.36 14.25
C ARG A 45 6.35 6.57 15.77
N ARG A 46 5.41 7.36 16.27
CA ARG A 46 5.30 7.76 17.68
C ARG A 46 5.07 6.57 18.60
N HIS A 47 4.21 5.64 18.18
CA HIS A 47 3.81 4.47 18.95
C HIS A 47 4.51 3.19 18.50
N SER A 48 5.61 3.28 17.76
CA SER A 48 6.33 2.12 17.21
C SER A 48 6.68 1.07 18.28
N ARG A 49 6.94 1.48 19.52
CA ARG A 49 7.24 0.61 20.67
C ARG A 49 6.00 0.09 21.40
N GLU A 50 4.83 0.67 21.15
CA GLU A 50 3.56 0.34 21.82
C GLU A 50 2.63 -0.48 20.92
N ILE A 51 2.78 -0.36 19.59
CA ILE A 51 2.02 -1.14 18.61
C ILE A 51 2.22 -2.62 18.87
N LYS A 52 1.11 -3.34 19.05
CA LYS A 52 1.07 -4.79 19.19
C LYS A 52 0.64 -5.42 17.87
N ARG A 53 1.29 -6.51 17.48
CA ARG A 53 0.85 -7.36 16.37
C ARG A 53 1.05 -8.82 16.71
N ASP A 54 0.02 -9.61 16.46
CA ASP A 54 0.13 -11.06 16.56
C ASP A 54 0.84 -11.63 15.33
N VAL A 55 1.68 -12.65 15.55
CA VAL A 55 2.38 -13.35 14.48
C VAL A 55 1.41 -13.92 13.45
N SER A 56 0.21 -14.35 13.85
CA SER A 56 -0.80 -14.89 12.95
C SER A 56 -1.35 -13.84 11.96
N ASP A 57 -1.46 -12.58 12.37
CA ASP A 57 -1.85 -11.46 11.51
C ASP A 57 -0.73 -11.03 10.56
N MET A 58 0.52 -11.41 10.87
CA MET A 58 1.70 -11.04 10.10
C MET A 58 2.03 -12.03 8.97
N VAL A 59 1.32 -13.15 8.85
CA VAL A 59 1.65 -14.24 7.91
C VAL A 59 1.87 -13.74 6.48
N TRP A 60 1.06 -12.79 6.00
CA TRP A 60 1.22 -12.23 4.65
C TRP A 60 2.45 -11.32 4.52
N LEU A 61 2.81 -10.61 5.58
CA LEU A 61 4.03 -9.79 5.63
C LEU A 61 5.26 -10.69 5.65
N LEU A 62 5.23 -11.77 6.46
CA LEU A 62 6.26 -12.80 6.50
C LEU A 62 6.43 -13.48 5.13
N PHE A 63 5.33 -13.83 4.46
CA PHE A 63 5.37 -14.42 3.13
C PHE A 63 6.07 -13.50 2.10
N GLY A 64 5.81 -12.19 2.16
CA GLY A 64 6.53 -11.19 1.38
C GLY A 64 8.03 -11.23 1.68
N THR A 65 8.41 -11.12 2.96
CA THR A 65 9.80 -11.18 3.41
C THR A 65 10.52 -12.46 2.97
N ALA A 66 9.89 -13.63 3.07
CA ALA A 66 10.45 -14.88 2.58
C ALA A 66 10.70 -14.85 1.06
N THR A 67 9.77 -14.26 0.31
CA THR A 67 9.90 -14.12 -1.15
C THR A 67 11.12 -13.27 -1.51
N HIS A 68 11.28 -12.09 -0.91
CA HIS A 68 12.46 -11.24 -1.12
C HIS A 68 13.74 -11.99 -0.72
N SER A 69 13.80 -12.59 0.47
CA SER A 69 14.99 -13.32 0.95
C SER A 69 15.40 -14.52 0.08
N ILE A 70 14.50 -15.07 -0.76
CA ILE A 70 14.86 -16.08 -1.77
C ILE A 70 15.48 -15.40 -3.00
N LEU A 71 14.87 -14.31 -3.49
CA LEU A 71 15.32 -13.56 -4.67
C LEU A 71 16.68 -12.89 -4.43
N GLU A 72 16.90 -12.38 -3.22
CA GLU A 72 18.17 -11.81 -2.75
C GLU A 72 19.36 -12.77 -2.91
N ARG A 73 19.14 -14.09 -2.98
CA ARG A 73 20.22 -15.09 -3.13
C ARG A 73 20.78 -15.16 -4.55
N GLN A 74 20.14 -14.53 -5.54
CA GLN A 74 20.67 -14.51 -6.90
C GLN A 74 22.04 -13.81 -6.94
N LYS A 75 22.91 -14.18 -7.88
CA LYS A 75 24.12 -13.39 -8.16
C LYS A 75 23.72 -12.21 -9.04
N GLU A 76 24.25 -11.03 -8.72
CA GLU A 76 24.12 -9.85 -9.58
C GLU A 76 24.84 -10.10 -10.91
N GLY A 77 24.25 -9.65 -12.01
CA GLY A 77 24.99 -9.47 -13.26
C GLY A 77 26.01 -8.34 -13.15
N ASP A 78 26.91 -8.24 -14.12
CA ASP A 78 28.03 -7.27 -14.11
C ASP A 78 27.58 -5.80 -14.01
N ARG A 79 26.34 -5.49 -14.39
CA ARG A 79 25.73 -4.15 -14.39
C ARG A 79 24.47 -4.06 -13.53
N GLU A 80 24.36 -4.93 -12.54
CA GLU A 80 23.23 -4.96 -11.62
C GLU A 80 23.67 -4.57 -10.21
N ILE A 81 22.79 -3.84 -9.54
CA ILE A 81 22.91 -3.48 -8.13
C ILE A 81 21.62 -3.94 -7.46
N LYS A 82 21.70 -4.68 -6.36
CA LYS A 82 20.52 -5.11 -5.59
C LYS A 82 20.57 -4.66 -4.14
N GLU A 83 19.42 -4.67 -3.47
CA GLU A 83 19.27 -4.49 -2.02
C GLU A 83 19.99 -3.25 -1.44
N THR A 84 20.17 -2.23 -2.26
CA THR A 84 20.96 -1.06 -1.87
C THR A 84 20.04 -0.01 -1.28
N ARG A 85 20.44 0.52 -0.12
CA ARG A 85 19.72 1.60 0.55
C ARG A 85 20.23 2.95 0.08
N LEU A 86 19.34 3.71 -0.54
CA LEU A 86 19.56 5.10 -0.93
C LEU A 86 19.13 6.03 0.21
N LYS A 87 19.85 7.13 0.36
CA LYS A 87 19.49 8.24 1.24
C LYS A 87 19.63 9.54 0.47
N MET A 88 18.65 10.42 0.65
CA MET A 88 18.59 11.74 0.03
C MET A 88 18.08 12.73 1.07
N GLU A 89 18.77 13.85 1.24
CA GLU A 89 18.28 14.92 2.12
C GLU A 89 17.36 15.86 1.32
N MET A 90 16.19 16.15 1.88
CA MET A 90 15.25 17.12 1.32
C MET A 90 14.64 17.95 2.46
N ASP A 91 14.95 19.25 2.48
CA ASP A 91 14.40 20.22 3.45
C ASP A 91 14.56 19.79 4.93
N GLY A 92 15.75 19.25 5.26
CA GLY A 92 16.13 18.76 6.59
C GLY A 92 15.55 17.39 6.97
N ILE A 93 14.79 16.76 6.08
CA ILE A 93 14.30 15.38 6.21
C ILE A 93 15.16 14.45 5.36
N MET A 94 15.63 13.36 5.97
CA MET A 94 16.33 12.29 5.25
C MET A 94 15.29 11.32 4.66
N LEU A 95 15.14 11.32 3.35
CA LEU A 95 14.39 10.30 2.63
C LEU A 95 15.27 9.06 2.46
N SER A 96 14.80 7.89 2.89
CA SER A 96 15.51 6.63 2.66
C SER A 96 14.66 5.57 1.98
N GLY A 97 15.29 4.82 1.08
CA GLY A 97 14.62 3.80 0.28
C GLY A 97 15.56 2.63 0.06
N GLN A 98 15.03 1.41 0.11
CA GLN A 98 15.76 0.22 -0.31
C GLN A 98 15.00 -0.36 -1.49
N PHE A 99 15.68 -0.43 -2.63
CA PHE A 99 15.15 -1.02 -3.84
C PHE A 99 15.68 -2.45 -3.97
N ASP A 100 14.91 -3.31 -4.65
CA ASP A 100 15.30 -4.71 -4.78
C ASP A 100 16.38 -4.90 -5.84
N LEU A 101 16.20 -4.36 -7.04
CA LEU A 101 17.15 -4.51 -8.14
C LEU A 101 17.18 -3.28 -9.06
N TYR A 102 18.37 -2.88 -9.48
CA TYR A 102 18.62 -1.92 -10.55
C TYR A 102 19.53 -2.56 -11.59
N ASN A 103 19.24 -2.34 -12.86
CA ASN A 103 20.06 -2.76 -13.99
C ASN A 103 20.44 -1.53 -14.82
N GLU A 104 21.75 -1.26 -14.92
CA GLU A 104 22.29 -0.07 -15.58
C GLU A 104 22.16 -0.13 -17.11
N GLU A 105 22.36 -1.30 -17.73
CA GLU A 105 22.26 -1.47 -19.19
C GLU A 105 20.85 -1.13 -19.70
N GLU A 106 19.85 -1.49 -18.91
CA GLU A 106 18.46 -1.30 -19.23
C GLU A 106 17.85 -0.03 -18.62
N GLU A 107 18.65 0.71 -17.83
CA GLU A 107 18.26 1.87 -17.03
C GLU A 107 16.93 1.62 -16.28
N ARG A 108 16.84 0.44 -15.64
CA ARG A 108 15.60 -0.06 -15.05
C ARG A 108 15.76 -0.39 -13.59
N ILE A 109 14.81 0.11 -12.81
CA ILE A 109 14.56 -0.35 -11.44
C ILE A 109 13.47 -1.43 -11.43
N THR A 110 13.68 -2.50 -10.66
CA THR A 110 12.74 -3.61 -10.47
C THR A 110 12.42 -3.77 -9.00
N ASP A 111 11.14 -3.95 -8.69
CA ASP A 111 10.63 -4.25 -7.35
C ASP A 111 9.81 -5.55 -7.40
N TYR A 112 10.08 -6.45 -6.48
CA TYR A 112 9.39 -7.71 -6.32
C TYR A 112 8.23 -7.51 -5.34
N LYS A 113 7.02 -7.94 -5.72
CA LYS A 113 5.86 -7.84 -4.85
C LYS A 113 5.17 -9.18 -4.70
N THR A 114 4.66 -9.45 -3.51
CA THR A 114 3.57 -10.42 -3.36
C THR A 114 2.24 -9.68 -3.44
N ALA A 115 1.36 -10.08 -4.34
CA ALA A 115 0.09 -9.41 -4.60
C ALA A 115 -1.06 -10.41 -4.73
N SER A 116 -2.30 -9.92 -4.70
CA SER A 116 -3.46 -10.70 -5.12
C SER A 116 -3.60 -10.65 -6.65
N ALA A 117 -4.07 -11.74 -7.26
CA ALA A 117 -4.49 -11.76 -8.67
C ALA A 117 -5.50 -10.65 -9.00
N TRP A 118 -6.33 -10.24 -8.03
CA TRP A 118 -7.27 -9.13 -8.19
C TRP A 118 -6.59 -7.78 -8.41
N LYS A 119 -5.39 -7.54 -7.85
CA LYS A 119 -4.61 -6.33 -8.14
C LYS A 119 -4.28 -6.25 -9.63
N ILE A 120 -4.00 -7.39 -10.27
CA ILE A 120 -3.75 -7.46 -11.71
C ILE A 120 -5.03 -7.24 -12.51
N ILE A 121 -6.14 -7.86 -12.09
CA ILE A 121 -7.44 -7.75 -12.76
C ILE A 121 -7.98 -6.32 -12.73
N TYR A 122 -7.87 -5.65 -11.58
CA TYR A 122 -8.32 -4.26 -11.44
C TYR A 122 -7.40 -3.26 -12.14
N GLY A 123 -6.13 -3.60 -12.34
CA GLY A 123 -5.21 -2.80 -13.16
C GLY A 123 -4.79 -1.45 -12.57
N ASN A 124 -5.11 -1.17 -11.31
CA ASN A 124 -4.64 0.04 -10.62
C ASN A 124 -3.27 -0.22 -9.98
N TYR A 125 -2.22 0.38 -10.55
CA TYR A 125 -0.83 0.23 -10.10
C TYR A 125 -0.17 1.56 -9.71
N GLU A 126 -0.96 2.60 -9.40
CA GLU A 126 -0.42 3.94 -9.09
C GLU A 126 0.51 3.94 -7.87
N ASP A 127 0.21 3.13 -6.86
CA ASP A 127 1.07 2.93 -5.69
C ASP A 127 2.43 2.30 -6.06
N TRP A 128 2.42 1.27 -6.91
CA TRP A 128 3.63 0.60 -7.41
C TRP A 128 4.46 1.52 -8.29
N ARG A 129 3.80 2.22 -9.22
CA ARG A 129 4.43 3.18 -10.11
C ARG A 129 5.09 4.31 -9.32
N ARG A 130 4.37 4.87 -8.34
CA ARG A 130 4.88 5.96 -7.48
C ARG A 130 6.07 5.51 -6.65
N GLN A 131 6.01 4.31 -6.05
CA GLN A 131 7.15 3.77 -5.30
C GLN A 131 8.40 3.66 -6.18
N LEU A 132 8.28 3.03 -7.35
CA LEU A 132 9.38 2.88 -8.30
C LEU A 132 9.90 4.23 -8.82
N LEU A 133 9.01 5.18 -9.08
CA LEU A 133 9.38 6.52 -9.54
C LEU A 133 10.14 7.31 -8.48
N ILE A 134 9.80 7.18 -7.19
CA ILE A 134 10.58 7.77 -6.10
C ILE A 134 11.97 7.16 -6.05
N TYR A 135 12.09 5.83 -6.12
CA TYR A 135 13.41 5.20 -6.16
C TYR A 135 14.22 5.58 -7.41
N ALA A 136 13.57 5.68 -8.58
CA ALA A 136 14.18 6.16 -9.81
C ALA A 136 14.70 7.59 -9.66
N TYR A 137 13.92 8.48 -9.01
CA TYR A 137 14.33 9.85 -8.71
C TYR A 137 15.57 9.88 -7.79
N MET A 138 15.58 9.06 -6.72
CA MET A 138 16.72 8.95 -5.81
C MET A 138 17.98 8.38 -6.50
N LEU A 139 17.82 7.38 -7.39
CA LEU A 139 18.93 6.83 -8.17
C LEU A 139 19.52 7.87 -9.12
N ARG A 140 18.67 8.64 -9.81
CA ARG A 140 19.10 9.70 -10.73
C ARG A 140 19.89 10.79 -10.01
N ASP A 141 19.46 11.20 -8.82
CA ASP A 141 20.19 12.15 -7.97
C ASP A 141 21.57 11.60 -7.57
N ALA A 142 21.66 10.30 -7.28
CA ALA A 142 22.91 9.61 -7.01
C ALA A 142 23.78 9.35 -8.27
N GLY A 143 23.35 9.78 -9.46
CA GLY A 143 24.10 9.66 -10.71
C GLY A 143 23.79 8.42 -11.55
N PHE A 144 22.81 7.61 -11.16
CA PHE A 144 22.41 6.40 -11.89
C PHE A 144 21.20 6.69 -12.79
N PRO A 145 21.33 6.59 -14.13
CA PRO A 145 20.22 6.88 -15.03
C PRO A 145 19.11 5.83 -14.90
N VAL A 146 17.86 6.30 -14.84
CA VAL A 146 16.68 5.43 -14.80
C VAL A 146 15.62 5.97 -15.75
N LYS A 147 15.15 5.13 -16.66
CA LYS A 147 14.05 5.44 -17.60
C LYS A 147 12.86 4.52 -17.46
N ARG A 148 13.03 3.38 -16.78
CA ARG A 148 12.03 2.31 -16.72
C ARG A 148 11.88 1.77 -15.30
N GLY A 149 10.66 1.35 -14.98
CA GLY A 149 10.33 0.63 -13.75
C GLY A 149 9.67 -0.69 -14.08
N ARG A 150 9.88 -1.71 -13.27
CA ARG A 150 9.15 -2.98 -13.37
C ARG A 150 8.74 -3.45 -11.98
N VAL A 151 7.48 -3.84 -11.83
CA VAL A 151 7.08 -4.72 -10.73
C VAL A 151 6.99 -6.14 -11.25
N VAL A 152 7.58 -7.09 -10.52
CA VAL A 152 7.34 -8.52 -10.73
C VAL A 152 6.46 -9.02 -9.58
N ALA A 153 5.17 -9.19 -9.87
CA ALA A 153 4.17 -9.55 -8.87
C ALA A 153 3.97 -11.07 -8.80
N PHE A 154 4.27 -11.67 -7.65
CA PHE A 154 3.93 -13.04 -7.26
C PHE A 154 2.51 -13.09 -6.70
N LEU A 155 1.63 -13.84 -7.35
CA LEU A 155 0.19 -13.84 -7.09
C LEU A 155 -0.19 -14.93 -6.07
N LYS A 156 -0.31 -14.53 -4.80
CA LYS A 156 -0.44 -15.45 -3.66
C LYS A 156 -1.76 -16.23 -3.62
N ASP A 157 -2.80 -15.71 -4.26
CA ASP A 157 -4.14 -16.31 -4.38
C ASP A 157 -4.45 -16.78 -5.81
N HIS A 158 -3.41 -17.00 -6.63
CA HIS A 158 -3.57 -17.50 -8.00
C HIS A 158 -4.21 -18.89 -8.03
N SER A 159 -5.20 -19.07 -8.90
CA SER A 159 -5.90 -20.33 -9.10
C SER A 159 -5.72 -20.86 -10.53
N LYS A 160 -5.14 -22.06 -10.66
CA LYS A 160 -5.04 -22.77 -11.95
C LYS A 160 -6.40 -23.04 -12.59
N ARG A 161 -7.45 -23.21 -11.78
CA ARG A 161 -8.83 -23.35 -12.27
C ARG A 161 -9.25 -22.04 -12.92
N ASP A 162 -9.17 -20.94 -12.18
CA ASP A 162 -9.60 -19.63 -12.66
C ASP A 162 -8.83 -19.18 -13.90
N ALA A 163 -7.52 -19.47 -13.97
CA ALA A 163 -6.70 -19.21 -15.16
C ALA A 163 -7.23 -19.91 -16.44
N LYS A 164 -7.92 -21.04 -16.32
CA LYS A 164 -8.52 -21.77 -17.45
C LYS A 164 -9.90 -21.23 -17.83
N VAL A 165 -10.73 -20.84 -16.86
CA VAL A 165 -12.15 -20.51 -17.09
C VAL A 165 -12.45 -19.02 -17.16
N LYS A 166 -11.74 -18.18 -16.39
CA LYS A 166 -12.04 -16.74 -16.31
C LYS A 166 -11.27 -15.97 -17.39
N ALA A 167 -12.00 -15.26 -18.24
CA ALA A 167 -11.40 -14.30 -19.17
C ALA A 167 -10.73 -13.16 -18.38
N GLY A 168 -9.55 -12.71 -18.82
CA GLY A 168 -8.79 -11.66 -18.14
C GLY A 168 -8.08 -12.06 -16.84
N TYR A 169 -8.26 -13.28 -16.34
CA TYR A 169 -7.51 -13.78 -15.17
C TYR A 169 -6.06 -14.11 -15.55
N PRO A 170 -5.05 -13.75 -14.73
CA PRO A 170 -3.65 -14.03 -15.02
C PRO A 170 -3.39 -15.51 -15.32
N LYS A 171 -2.67 -15.80 -16.41
CA LYS A 171 -2.42 -17.19 -16.83
C LYS A 171 -1.39 -17.89 -15.95
N LEU A 172 -0.47 -17.13 -15.37
CA LEU A 172 0.60 -17.60 -14.51
C LEU A 172 0.50 -16.94 -13.13
N PRO A 173 1.04 -17.56 -12.07
CA PRO A 173 1.08 -16.99 -10.72
C PRO A 173 2.17 -15.91 -10.56
N VAL A 174 2.73 -15.42 -11.67
CA VAL A 174 3.69 -14.33 -11.71
C VAL A 174 3.33 -13.42 -12.87
N GLN A 175 3.34 -12.10 -12.62
CA GLN A 175 3.00 -11.10 -13.61
C GLN A 175 3.98 -9.94 -13.56
N PRO A 176 4.76 -9.68 -14.64
CA PRO A 176 5.48 -8.43 -14.79
C PRO A 176 4.51 -7.30 -15.14
N VAL A 177 4.73 -6.12 -14.54
CA VAL A 177 4.07 -4.87 -14.83
C VAL A 177 5.15 -3.82 -15.10
N ASP A 178 5.17 -3.29 -16.31
CA ASP A 178 6.19 -2.38 -16.80
C ASP A 178 5.72 -0.92 -16.78
N PHE A 179 6.64 -0.03 -16.45
CA PHE A 179 6.46 1.41 -16.45
C PHE A 179 7.61 2.09 -17.20
N THR A 180 7.28 3.18 -17.88
CA THR A 180 8.27 4.11 -18.46
C THR A 180 8.13 5.45 -17.75
N PHE A 181 9.26 6.09 -17.48
CA PHE A 181 9.32 7.40 -16.83
C PHE A 181 9.82 8.45 -17.82
N SER A 182 9.08 9.55 -17.91
CA SER A 182 9.43 10.74 -18.67
C SER A 182 10.03 11.82 -17.76
N GLU A 183 10.72 12.82 -18.31
CA GLU A 183 11.22 13.96 -17.51
C GLU A 183 10.09 14.68 -16.75
N ARG A 184 8.88 14.71 -17.32
CA ARG A 184 7.70 15.27 -16.66
C ARG A 184 7.35 14.47 -15.39
N ASP A 185 7.44 13.14 -15.43
CA ASP A 185 7.19 12.30 -14.24
C ASP A 185 8.17 12.63 -13.11
N PHE A 186 9.44 12.89 -13.45
CA PHE A 186 10.45 13.26 -12.46
C PHE A 186 10.22 14.65 -11.86
N GLN A 187 9.73 15.61 -12.66
CA GLN A 187 9.33 16.92 -12.16
C GLN A 187 8.12 16.81 -11.22
N GLU A 188 7.11 16.03 -11.61
CA GLU A 188 5.90 15.83 -10.82
C GLU A 188 6.19 15.09 -9.49
N ILE A 189 7.05 14.07 -9.51
CA ILE A 189 7.40 13.35 -8.27
C ILE A 189 8.25 14.21 -7.32
N GLU A 190 9.12 15.08 -7.84
CA GLU A 190 9.87 16.02 -7.02
C GLU A 190 8.94 17.00 -6.29
N VAL A 191 7.96 17.56 -6.99
CA VAL A 191 6.94 18.45 -6.39
C VAL A 191 6.17 17.68 -5.33
N TRP A 192 5.70 16.48 -5.66
CA TRP A 192 4.97 15.63 -4.71
C TRP A 192 5.79 15.31 -3.46
N LEU A 193 7.08 14.97 -3.61
CA LEU A 193 7.99 14.71 -2.48
C LEU A 193 8.16 15.94 -1.60
N LYS A 194 8.39 17.13 -2.18
CA LYS A 194 8.50 18.38 -1.42
C LYS A 194 7.22 18.68 -0.63
N GLU A 195 6.06 18.52 -1.26
CA GLU A 195 4.77 18.71 -0.59
C GLU A 195 4.55 17.71 0.54
N LYS A 196 4.86 16.43 0.30
CA LYS A 196 4.70 15.37 1.30
C LYS A 196 5.64 15.60 2.49
N ILE A 197 6.88 16.01 2.25
CA ILE A 197 7.84 16.37 3.29
C ILE A 197 7.38 17.59 4.09
N ALA A 198 6.84 18.61 3.43
CA ALA A 198 6.25 19.76 4.12
C ALA A 198 5.03 19.39 4.98
N GLN A 199 4.21 18.42 4.55
CA GLN A 199 3.13 17.88 5.38
C GLN A 199 3.67 17.13 6.60
N VAL A 200 4.69 16.30 6.40
CA VAL A 200 5.38 15.57 7.48
C VAL A 200 5.94 16.55 8.52
N LYS A 201 6.68 17.58 8.10
CA LYS A 201 7.25 18.59 9.02
C LYS A 201 6.18 19.24 9.88
N ARG A 202 5.07 19.68 9.28
CA ARG A 202 3.92 20.23 10.02
C ARG A 202 3.31 19.21 10.98
N ALA A 203 3.14 17.97 10.54
CA ALA A 203 2.53 16.93 11.34
C ALA A 203 3.35 16.57 12.59
N ARG A 204 4.69 16.64 12.52
CA ARG A 204 5.58 16.42 13.67
C ARG A 204 5.36 17.41 14.82
N GLU A 205 4.84 18.60 14.52
CA GLU A 205 4.55 19.65 15.51
C GLU A 205 3.15 19.52 16.14
N LEU A 206 2.30 18.65 15.58
CA LEU A 206 0.93 18.47 16.03
C LEU A 206 0.81 17.28 17.00
N PRO A 207 -0.05 17.36 18.04
CA PRO A 207 -0.44 16.18 18.80
C PRO A 207 -1.28 15.22 17.93
N ASP A 208 -1.39 13.97 18.36
CA ASP A 208 -1.97 12.86 17.59
C ASP A 208 -3.42 13.11 17.12
N ASP A 209 -4.23 13.72 17.99
CA ASP A 209 -5.63 14.06 17.73
C ASP A 209 -5.80 15.19 16.71
N ARG A 210 -4.75 16.00 16.50
CA ARG A 210 -4.71 17.12 15.55
C ARG A 210 -4.02 16.78 14.23
N LEU A 211 -3.48 15.57 14.07
CA LEU A 211 -2.93 15.11 12.79
C LEU A 211 -4.00 15.18 11.69
N PRO A 212 -3.65 15.50 10.42
CA PRO A 212 -4.63 15.54 9.33
C PRO A 212 -5.30 14.18 9.13
N LEU A 213 -6.59 14.14 8.79
CA LEU A 213 -7.28 12.88 8.51
C LEU A 213 -6.73 12.25 7.22
N CYS A 214 -6.62 10.91 7.22
CA CYS A 214 -6.32 10.17 6.00
C CYS A 214 -7.46 10.35 4.99
N THR A 215 -7.12 10.43 3.70
CA THR A 215 -8.13 10.51 2.64
C THR A 215 -8.95 9.21 2.56
N GLN A 216 -10.08 9.23 1.84
CA GLN A 216 -10.86 8.00 1.62
C GLN A 216 -10.04 6.92 0.90
N GLU A 217 -9.23 7.32 -0.08
CA GLU A 217 -8.31 6.41 -0.78
C GLU A 217 -7.26 5.84 0.18
N GLU A 218 -6.66 6.66 1.03
CA GLU A 218 -5.67 6.21 2.02
C GLU A 218 -6.29 5.27 3.08
N ARG A 219 -7.60 5.35 3.31
CA ARG A 219 -8.36 4.48 4.22
C ARG A 219 -8.92 3.22 3.55
N PHE A 220 -8.71 3.05 2.24
CA PHE A 220 -9.32 1.99 1.43
C PHE A 220 -10.84 1.96 1.58
N ASN A 221 -11.46 3.15 1.59
CA ASN A 221 -12.90 3.27 1.71
C ASN A 221 -13.59 2.58 0.52
N SER A 222 -14.65 1.80 0.79
CA SER A 222 -15.35 1.05 -0.27
C SER A 222 -16.29 1.88 -1.14
N GLY A 223 -16.45 3.17 -0.84
CA GLY A 223 -17.47 4.05 -1.38
C GLY A 223 -18.86 3.71 -0.85
N ASP A 224 -19.71 4.72 -0.76
CA ASP A 224 -21.11 4.56 -0.39
C ASP A 224 -21.83 3.72 -1.45
N LYS A 225 -22.81 2.93 -1.00
CA LYS A 225 -23.68 2.13 -1.86
C LYS A 225 -25.12 2.58 -1.72
N TYR A 226 -25.83 2.57 -2.83
CA TYR A 226 -27.21 3.05 -2.92
C TYR A 226 -28.11 1.85 -3.23
N ALA A 227 -28.84 1.39 -2.22
CA ALA A 227 -29.68 0.20 -2.30
C ALA A 227 -31.13 0.60 -2.60
N VAL A 228 -31.64 0.20 -3.77
CA VAL A 228 -33.05 0.39 -4.13
C VAL A 228 -33.89 -0.67 -3.42
N MET A 229 -34.80 -0.23 -2.56
CA MET A 229 -35.59 -1.08 -1.66
C MET A 229 -37.04 -1.19 -2.11
N LYS A 230 -37.69 -2.32 -1.77
CA LYS A 230 -39.13 -2.54 -1.97
C LYS A 230 -39.80 -2.89 -0.65
N LYS A 231 -40.93 -2.25 -0.35
CA LYS A 231 -41.70 -2.46 0.87
C LYS A 231 -42.07 -3.93 1.02
N GLY A 232 -41.79 -4.48 2.21
CA GLY A 232 -42.04 -5.89 2.54
C GLY A 232 -40.93 -6.86 2.11
N ARG A 233 -39.89 -6.42 1.37
CA ARG A 233 -38.73 -7.25 1.03
C ARG A 233 -37.55 -6.91 1.94
N LYS A 234 -36.85 -7.94 2.45
CA LYS A 234 -35.65 -7.78 3.31
C LYS A 234 -34.38 -7.40 2.54
N THR A 235 -34.30 -7.75 1.26
CA THR A 235 -33.12 -7.50 0.42
C THR A 235 -33.39 -6.38 -0.59
N ALA A 236 -32.34 -5.66 -0.97
CA ALA A 236 -32.40 -4.70 -2.05
C ALA A 236 -32.83 -5.35 -3.38
N LEU A 237 -33.53 -4.58 -4.21
CA LEU A 237 -33.78 -4.91 -5.61
C LEU A 237 -32.48 -4.80 -6.42
N ARG A 238 -31.71 -3.75 -6.14
CA ARG A 238 -30.42 -3.46 -6.76
C ARG A 238 -29.57 -2.62 -5.80
N VAL A 239 -28.26 -2.77 -5.88
CA VAL A 239 -27.27 -1.93 -5.19
C VAL A 239 -26.41 -1.28 -6.26
N LEU A 240 -26.24 0.04 -6.18
CA LEU A 240 -25.54 0.87 -7.16
C LEU A 240 -24.49 1.75 -6.48
N ASP A 241 -23.62 2.33 -7.30
CA ASP A 241 -22.43 3.04 -6.83
C ASP A 241 -22.65 4.56 -6.69
N SER A 242 -23.80 5.08 -7.17
CA SER A 242 -24.20 6.47 -6.99
C SER A 242 -25.70 6.62 -6.75
N GLN A 243 -26.08 7.75 -6.15
CA GLN A 243 -27.47 8.11 -5.95
C GLN A 243 -28.20 8.27 -7.30
N GLU A 244 -27.57 8.93 -8.26
CA GLU A 244 -28.12 9.19 -9.59
C GLU A 244 -28.41 7.89 -10.34
N GLU A 245 -27.50 6.92 -10.30
CA GLU A 245 -27.74 5.60 -10.89
C GLU A 245 -28.90 4.88 -10.21
N ALA A 246 -28.99 4.96 -8.88
CA ALA A 246 -30.06 4.35 -8.12
C ALA A 246 -31.44 4.95 -8.44
N GLU A 247 -31.52 6.27 -8.58
CA GLU A 247 -32.74 6.97 -8.98
C GLU A 247 -33.17 6.58 -10.40
N GLN A 248 -32.23 6.56 -11.36
CA GLN A 248 -32.50 6.15 -12.74
C GLN A 248 -32.95 4.68 -12.84
N TRP A 249 -32.29 3.80 -12.08
CA TRP A 249 -32.65 2.39 -12.04
C TRP A 249 -34.03 2.18 -11.42
N MET A 250 -34.32 2.88 -10.31
CA MET A 250 -35.62 2.83 -9.63
C MET A 250 -36.75 3.35 -10.51
N ALA A 251 -36.54 4.45 -11.24
CA ALA A 251 -37.51 4.98 -12.19
C ALA A 251 -37.84 3.97 -13.31
N SER A 252 -36.85 3.19 -13.74
CA SER A 252 -36.99 2.24 -14.85
C SER A 252 -37.51 0.86 -14.43
N ASN A 253 -37.24 0.43 -13.19
CA ASN A 253 -37.51 -0.95 -12.73
C ASN A 253 -38.48 -1.02 -11.54
N GLY A 254 -38.86 0.12 -10.99
CA GLY A 254 -39.64 0.24 -9.76
C GLY A 254 -38.81 0.11 -8.48
N GLY A 255 -39.40 0.55 -7.38
CA GLY A 255 -38.81 0.60 -6.04
C GLY A 255 -39.58 1.62 -5.19
N ASP A 256 -39.47 1.52 -3.87
CA ASP A 256 -40.21 2.38 -2.95
C ASP A 256 -39.30 3.42 -2.26
N SER A 257 -38.01 3.12 -2.12
CA SER A 257 -37.03 4.01 -1.47
C SER A 257 -35.60 3.63 -1.85
N ILE A 258 -34.67 4.57 -1.64
CA ILE A 258 -33.22 4.33 -1.75
C ILE A 258 -32.62 4.45 -0.36
N GLU A 259 -31.96 3.40 0.07
CA GLU A 259 -31.21 3.35 1.32
C GLU A 259 -29.73 3.59 1.03
N ILE A 260 -29.14 4.60 1.64
CA ILE A 260 -27.71 4.88 1.55
C ILE A 260 -26.99 3.99 2.57
N ARG A 261 -26.02 3.23 2.09
CA ARG A 261 -25.14 2.39 2.90
C ARG A 261 -23.74 3.00 2.86
N PRO A 262 -23.31 3.67 3.94
CA PRO A 262 -21.99 4.28 3.97
C PRO A 262 -20.88 3.28 3.68
N GLY A 263 -19.84 3.73 2.97
CA GLY A 263 -18.67 2.92 2.70
C GLY A 263 -17.88 2.60 3.97
N GLU A 264 -17.21 1.46 3.97
CA GLU A 264 -16.38 1.01 5.10
C GLU A 264 -14.92 1.40 4.89
N ASP A 265 -14.29 1.95 5.93
CA ASP A 265 -12.85 2.25 5.97
C ASP A 265 -12.03 1.00 6.28
N LYS A 266 -11.94 0.09 5.31
CA LYS A 266 -11.32 -1.24 5.46
C LYS A 266 -9.90 -1.18 6.02
N LYS A 267 -9.10 -0.18 5.62
CA LYS A 267 -7.74 -0.03 6.14
C LYS A 267 -7.73 0.23 7.65
N CYS A 268 -8.63 1.09 8.11
CA CYS A 268 -8.73 1.44 9.53
C CYS A 268 -9.14 0.23 10.37
N GLN A 269 -10.06 -0.60 9.87
CA GLN A 269 -10.56 -1.78 10.57
C GLN A 269 -9.52 -2.91 10.62
N ASP A 270 -8.91 -3.24 9.48
CA ASP A 270 -8.21 -4.53 9.33
C ASP A 270 -6.69 -4.41 9.15
N TYR A 271 -6.17 -3.27 8.66
CA TYR A 271 -4.79 -3.21 8.15
C TYR A 271 -3.88 -2.20 8.89
N CYS A 272 -4.44 -1.12 9.41
CA CYS A 272 -3.69 -0.04 10.04
C CYS A 272 -3.13 -0.48 11.40
N ALA A 273 -1.80 -0.55 11.52
CA ALA A 273 -1.13 -0.98 12.75
C ALA A 273 -1.33 -0.02 13.92
N ALA A 274 -1.57 1.27 13.61
CA ALA A 274 -1.72 2.32 14.60
C ALA A 274 -3.18 2.65 14.95
N LYS A 275 -4.15 1.79 14.55
CA LYS A 275 -5.58 2.05 14.75
C LYS A 275 -5.95 2.29 16.23
N GLU A 276 -5.29 1.57 17.14
CA GLU A 276 -5.46 1.71 18.60
C GLU A 276 -4.98 3.06 19.17
N PHE A 277 -4.29 3.88 18.37
CA PHE A 277 -3.84 5.23 18.74
C PHE A 277 -4.56 6.31 17.92
N CYS A 278 -5.38 5.93 16.95
CA CYS A 278 -6.04 6.86 16.04
C CYS A 278 -7.39 7.32 16.58
N SER A 279 -7.54 8.63 16.82
CA SER A 279 -8.81 9.23 17.28
C SER A 279 -9.98 8.99 16.33
N TYR A 280 -9.72 8.98 15.02
CA TYR A 280 -10.75 8.73 14.01
C TYR A 280 -11.28 7.29 14.08
N TYR A 281 -10.39 6.30 14.19
CA TYR A 281 -10.80 4.90 14.29
C TYR A 281 -11.65 4.67 15.55
N LYS A 282 -11.18 5.18 16.70
CA LYS A 282 -11.88 5.05 17.99
C LYS A 282 -13.26 5.71 18.00
N GLY A 283 -13.42 6.83 17.30
CA GLY A 283 -14.67 7.59 17.31
C GLY A 283 -15.66 7.28 16.20
N VAL A 284 -15.21 6.76 15.05
CA VAL A 284 -16.06 6.62 13.84
C VAL A 284 -16.11 5.19 13.31
N CYS A 285 -15.04 4.41 13.48
CA CYS A 285 -14.96 3.07 12.89
C CYS A 285 -15.15 1.93 13.90
N HIS A 286 -15.10 2.22 15.20
CA HIS A 286 -15.24 1.26 16.29
C HIS A 286 -16.66 1.28 16.92
N GLU A 287 -17.50 2.25 16.56
CA GLU A 287 -18.95 2.25 16.88
C GLU A 287 -19.73 1.40 15.86
#